data_AF-A0AAX1X028-F1
#
_entry.id   AF-A0AAX1X028-F1
#
_cell.length_a   1.000
_cell.length_b   1.000
_cell.length_c   1.000
_cell.angle_alpha   90.00
_cell.angle_beta   90.00
_cell.angle_gamma   90.00
#
_symmetry.space_group_name_H-M   'P 1'
#
loop_
_entity.id
_entity.type
_entity.pdbx_description
1 polymer ?
#
loop_
_entity_poly.entity_id
_entity_poly.type
_entity_poly.pdbx_seq_one_letter_code
_entity_poly.pdbx_strand_id
1 'polypeptide(L)' 'MNGFWIALGWVLVIEGLLPFVSPGGWRRMFTQLLQLRDGQIRFCALLGLIAGGAILLLA' A
#
# COMPACT_ATOMS: atom_id res chain seq x y z
N MET A 1 -3.64 24.20 2.02
CA MET A 1 -4.78 23.48 2.62
C MET A 1 -5.47 22.50 1.66
N ASN A 2 -5.36 22.66 0.32
CA ASN A 2 -6.06 21.78 -0.63
C ASN A 2 -5.29 20.49 -0.98
N GLY A 3 -3.94 20.52 -0.98
CA GLY A 3 -3.13 19.36 -1.36
C GLY A 3 -3.29 18.14 -0.47
N PHE A 4 -3.52 18.34 0.84
CA PHE A 4 -3.75 17.24 1.78
C PHE A 4 -5.01 16.44 1.43
N TRP A 5 -6.13 17.12 1.19
CA TRP A 5 -7.39 16.46 0.82
C TRP A 5 -7.30 15.76 -0.52
N ILE A 6 -6.58 16.33 -1.47
CA ILE A 6 -6.33 15.70 -2.78
C ILE A 6 -5.49 14.43 -2.62
N ALA A 7 -4.38 14.50 -1.87
CA ALA A 7 -3.53 13.34 -1.60
C ALA A 7 -4.29 12.24 -0.85
N LEU A 8 -5.07 12.61 0.15
CA LEU A 8 -5.92 11.67 0.90
C LEU A 8 -6.97 11.02 0.00
N GLY A 9 -7.61 11.79 -0.89
CA GLY A 9 -8.55 11.26 -1.88
C GLY A 9 -7.92 10.21 -2.79
N TRP A 10 -6.71 10.46 -3.29
CA TRP A 10 -5.97 9.48 -4.10
C TRP A 10 -5.62 8.20 -3.34
N VAL A 11 -5.18 8.30 -2.09
CA VAL A 11 -4.88 7.13 -1.25
C VAL A 11 -6.13 6.27 -1.08
N LEU A 12 -7.28 6.88 -0.77
CA LEU A 12 -8.55 6.15 -0.59
C LEU A 12 -9.03 5.48 -1.89
N VAL A 13 -8.91 6.17 -3.03
CA VAL A 13 -9.28 5.61 -4.33
C VAL A 13 -8.40 4.41 -4.66
N ILE A 14 -7.08 4.51 -4.48
CA ILE A 14 -6.13 3.42 -4.78
C ILE A 14 -6.35 2.23 -3.84
N GLU A 15 -6.52 2.46 -2.53
CA GLU A 15 -6.80 1.37 -1.58
C GLU A 15 -8.12 0.66 -1.88
N GLY A 16 -9.17 1.39 -2.29
CA GLY A 16 -10.48 0.83 -2.61
C GLY A 16 -10.56 0.15 -3.98
N LEU A 17 -9.69 0.50 -4.92
CA LEU A 17 -9.79 0.04 -6.31
C LEU A 17 -9.61 -1.48 -6.46
N LEU A 18 -8.58 -2.04 -5.82
CA LEU A 18 -8.26 -3.47 -5.85
C LEU A 18 -9.40 -4.35 -5.29
N PRO A 19 -9.92 -4.11 -4.06
CA PRO A 19 -11.04 -4.88 -3.52
C PRO A 19 -12.34 -4.67 -4.30
N PHE A 20 -12.54 -3.50 -4.93
CA PHE A 20 -13.71 -3.24 -5.76
C PHE A 20 -13.67 -3.98 -7.11
N VAL A 21 -12.54 -3.95 -7.81
CA VAL A 21 -12.38 -4.58 -9.14
C VAL A 21 -12.25 -6.11 -9.02
N SER A 22 -11.53 -6.62 -8.02
CA SER A 22 -11.29 -8.05 -7.86
C SER A 22 -11.31 -8.48 -6.39
N PRO A 23 -12.50 -8.64 -5.78
CA PRO A 23 -12.62 -9.02 -4.37
C PRO A 23 -12.00 -10.40 -4.08
N GLY A 24 -12.07 -11.33 -5.05
CA GLY A 24 -11.47 -12.66 -4.95
C GLY A 24 -9.94 -12.63 -4.98
N GLY A 25 -9.36 -11.86 -5.90
CA GLY A 25 -7.91 -11.65 -5.99
C GLY A 25 -7.36 -10.97 -4.74
N TRP A 26 -8.06 -9.94 -4.26
CA TRP A 26 -7.75 -9.25 -3.02
C TRP A 26 -7.73 -10.18 -1.80
N ARG A 27 -8.79 -10.97 -1.59
CA ARG A 27 -8.83 -11.96 -0.49
C ARG A 27 -7.69 -12.96 -0.54
N ARG A 28 -7.33 -13.45 -1.73
CA ARG A 28 -6.23 -14.39 -1.91
C ARG A 28 -4.89 -13.77 -1.54
N MET A 29 -4.60 -12.58 -2.06
CA MET A 29 -3.39 -11.82 -1.71
C MET A 29 -3.30 -11.59 -0.20
N PHE A 30 -4.40 -11.16 0.43
CA PHE A 30 -4.44 -10.89 1.86
C PHE A 30 -4.18 -12.17 2.68
N THR A 31 -4.73 -13.30 2.25
CA THR A 31 -4.50 -14.60 2.90
C THR A 31 -3.04 -15.05 2.76
N GLN A 32 -2.40 -14.78 1.62
CA GLN A 32 -0.97 -15.04 1.44
C GLN A 32 -0.12 -14.13 2.33
N LEU A 33 -0.49 -12.86 2.48
CA LEU A 33 0.18 -11.93 3.40
C LEU A 33 0.11 -12.41 4.86
N LEU A 34 -1.04 -12.93 5.30
CA LEU A 34 -1.22 -13.48 6.64
C LEU A 34 -0.37 -14.74 6.90
N GLN A 35 0.11 -15.43 5.86
CA GLN A 35 1.01 -16.58 6.00
C GLN A 35 2.48 -16.17 6.12
N LEU A 36 2.81 -14.89 5.88
CA LEU A 36 4.18 -14.40 6.04
C LEU A 36 4.55 -14.28 7.52
N ARG A 37 5.82 -14.51 7.82
CA ARG A 37 6.36 -14.27 9.16
C ARG A 37 6.45 -12.77 9.41
N ASP A 38 6.33 -12.35 10.68
CA ASP A 38 6.43 -10.93 11.07
C ASP A 38 7.68 -10.24 10.53
N GLY A 39 8.82 -10.96 10.49
CA GLY A 39 10.06 -10.45 9.91
C GLY A 39 9.98 -10.13 8.42
N GLN A 40 9.24 -10.94 7.64
CA GLN A 40 9.06 -10.72 6.20
C GLN A 40 8.12 -9.53 5.94
N ILE A 41 7.03 -9.41 6.70
CA ILE A 41 6.12 -8.27 6.61
C ILE A 41 6.87 -6.97 6.93
N ARG A 42 7.66 -6.96 8.01
CA ARG A 42 8.48 -5.80 8.39
C ARG A 42 9.52 -5.46 7.33
N PHE A 43 10.14 -6.45 6.70
CA PHE A 43 11.11 -6.21 5.64
C PHE A 43 10.47 -5.62 4.38
N CYS A 44 9.33 -6.15 3.94
CA CYS A 44 8.55 -5.56 2.84
C CYS A 44 8.13 -4.11 3.15
N ALA A 45 7.67 -3.85 4.38
CA ALA A 45 7.32 -2.51 4.82
C ALA A 45 8.54 -1.57 4.83
N LEU A 46 9.71 -2.05 5.29
CA LEU A 46 10.95 -1.28 5.27
C LEU A 46 11.38 -0.90 3.85
N LEU A 47 11.31 -1.85 2.91
CA LEU A 47 11.59 -1.56 1.50
C LEU A 47 10.65 -0.49 0.93
N GLY A 48 9.35 -0.58 1.25
CA GLY A 48 8.37 0.44 0.87
C GLY A 48 8.66 1.81 1.46
N LEU A 49 9.02 1.88 2.75
CA LEU A 49 9.41 3.12 3.42
C LEU A 49 10.65 3.76 2.78
N ILE A 50 11.69 2.95 2.49
CA ILE A 50 12.92 3.44 1.84
C ILE A 50 12.63 3.93 0.42
N ALA A 51 11.90 3.16 -0.38
CA ALA A 51 11.55 3.54 -1.74
C ALA A 51 10.70 4.82 -1.77
N GLY A 52 9.69 4.91 -0.90
CA GLY A 52 8.87 6.12 -0.77
C GLY A 52 9.68 7.33 -0.32
N GLY A 53 10.56 7.17 0.68
CA GLY A 53 11.47 8.22 1.11
C GLY A 53 12.43 8.68 0.01
N ALA A 54 12.95 7.76 -0.80
CA ALA A 54 13.80 8.09 -1.94
C ALA A 54 13.03 8.87 -3.02
N ILE A 55 11.79 8.46 -3.35
CA ILE A 55 10.94 9.18 -4.30
C ILE A 55 10.68 10.60 -3.80
N LEU A 56 10.31 10.77 -2.54
CA LEU A 56 10.05 12.09 -1.95
C LEU A 56 11.29 12.99 -1.90
N LEU A 57 12.49 12.41 -1.83
CA LEU A 57 13.75 13.15 -1.84
C LEU A 57 14.18 13.55 -3.26
N LEU A 58 13.76 12.80 -4.28
CA LEU A 58 14.09 13.04 -5.69
C LEU A 58 13.03 13.86 -6.44
N ALA A 59 11.80 13.92 -5.92
CA ALA A 59 10.69 14.70 -6.46
C ALA A 59 10.73 16.16 -6.00
#